data_AF-W2C3B7-F1
#
_entry.id   AF-W2C3B7-F1
#
_cell.length_a   1.000
_cell.length_b   1.000
_cell.length_c   1.000
_cell.angle_alpha   90.00
_cell.angle_beta   90.00
_cell.angle_gamma   90.00
#
_symmetry.space_group_name_H-M   'P 1'
#
loop_
_entity.id
_entity.type
_entity.pdbx_description
1 polymer ?
#
loop_
_entity_poly.entity_id
_entity_poly.type
_entity_poly.pdbx_seq_one_letter_code
_entity_poly.pdbx_strand_id
1 'polypeptide(L)'
;MKRIVLFLLSTALLTASCVENSSEYQKLKSENEELKADKAKSTEELNEMLSTLNDIQTDIQSIKDAEQYLKIEPTSGEMNANKKEQIRNNMKLIAETLKNNREQLNALQEKLKKSNIQSSALQKTIDRISKELNEKAEMIASLQEELAKKDIRIKELDDIVANLNQNVETLNATSAEQTKKINEQDKQLHRAYYCFGTKKELKDQNILTGGGLFSKSKMAKENFNEDYFISIDTREVTSIPLYARKATVRSSHPENSYRFVKDAEGNLTLEIVNAKSFWSMSKYLVVEVG
;
A
#
# COMPACT_ATOMS: atom_id res chain seq x y z
N MET A 1 112.08 37.93 -12.11
CA MET A 1 110.69 38.17 -11.68
C MET A 1 109.69 37.06 -12.04
N LYS A 2 109.89 36.22 -13.08
CA LYS A 2 108.95 35.13 -13.43
C LYS A 2 108.88 33.94 -12.45
N ARG A 3 109.96 33.66 -11.69
CA ARG A 3 110.01 32.53 -10.73
C ARG A 3 109.35 32.81 -9.38
N ILE A 4 109.25 34.08 -8.98
CA ILE A 4 108.63 34.49 -7.72
C ILE A 4 107.09 34.51 -7.85
N VAL A 5 106.58 34.89 -9.03
CA VAL A 5 105.14 34.86 -9.33
C VAL A 5 104.61 33.42 -9.41
N LEU A 6 105.42 32.47 -9.90
CA LEU A 6 105.03 31.06 -9.96
C LEU A 6 104.94 30.41 -8.57
N PHE A 7 105.84 30.79 -7.64
CA PHE A 7 105.83 30.28 -6.27
C PHE A 7 104.66 30.80 -5.43
N LEU A 8 104.28 32.06 -5.60
CA LEU A 8 103.13 32.66 -4.91
C LEU A 8 101.77 32.13 -5.41
N LEU A 9 101.68 31.72 -6.67
CA LEU A 9 100.47 31.12 -7.23
C LEU A 9 100.25 29.67 -6.74
N SER A 10 101.33 28.91 -6.52
CA SER A 10 101.27 27.56 -5.97
C SER A 10 100.92 27.50 -4.47
N THR A 11 101.28 28.51 -3.66
CA THR A 11 100.88 28.57 -2.25
C THR A 11 99.43 29.02 -2.06
N ALA A 12 98.86 29.79 -2.99
CA ALA A 12 97.45 30.17 -2.96
C ALA A 12 96.49 29.04 -3.39
N LEU A 13 96.96 28.08 -4.19
CA LEU A 13 96.18 26.90 -4.61
C LEU A 13 96.16 25.79 -3.53
N LEU A 14 97.18 25.71 -2.67
CA LEU A 14 97.23 24.75 -1.57
C LEU A 14 96.38 25.14 -0.36
N THR A 15 96.03 26.43 -0.20
CA THR A 15 95.12 26.87 0.87
C THR A 15 93.65 26.64 0.54
N ALA A 16 93.27 26.61 -0.74
CA ALA A 16 91.93 26.23 -1.17
C ALA A 16 91.64 24.73 -0.93
N SER A 17 92.65 23.87 -1.11
CA SER A 17 92.51 22.41 -0.93
C SER A 17 92.44 21.96 0.55
N CYS A 18 92.82 22.81 1.50
CA CYS A 18 92.71 22.50 2.94
C CYS A 18 91.37 22.94 3.57
N VAL A 19 90.61 23.81 2.89
CA VAL A 19 89.31 24.27 3.38
C VAL A 19 88.26 23.17 3.24
N GLU A 20 88.26 22.42 2.13
CA GLU A 20 87.34 21.29 1.88
C GLU A 20 87.60 20.06 2.78
N ASN A 21 88.81 19.93 3.34
CA ASN A 21 89.19 18.82 4.23
C ASN A 21 89.19 19.22 5.72
N SER A 22 88.73 20.43 6.04
CA SER A 22 88.57 20.86 7.43
C SER A 22 87.38 20.13 8.08
N SER A 23 87.53 19.75 9.35
CA SER A 23 86.45 19.05 10.10
C SER A 23 85.16 19.85 10.17
N GLU A 24 85.26 21.19 10.15
CA GLU A 24 84.14 22.13 10.17
C GLU A 24 83.39 22.15 8.84
N TYR A 25 84.11 22.14 7.71
CA TYR A 25 83.50 22.02 6.39
C TYR A 25 82.76 20.70 6.21
N GLN A 26 83.33 19.58 6.66
CA GLN A 26 82.65 18.27 6.61
C GLN A 26 81.40 18.23 7.49
N LYS A 27 81.41 18.86 8.67
CA LYS A 27 80.20 19.03 9.50
C LYS A 27 79.13 19.86 8.79
N LEU A 28 79.49 21.04 8.28
CA LEU A 28 78.58 21.92 7.52
C LEU A 28 77.99 21.22 6.30
N LYS A 29 78.80 20.41 5.60
CA LYS A 29 78.33 19.62 4.46
C LYS A 29 77.34 18.53 4.90
N SER A 30 77.65 17.79 5.96
CA SER A 30 76.76 16.78 6.53
C SER A 30 75.44 17.40 7.00
N GLU A 31 75.47 18.52 7.70
CA GLU A 31 74.27 19.25 8.13
C GLU A 31 73.46 19.75 6.92
N ASN A 32 74.11 20.21 5.85
CA ASN A 32 73.41 20.63 4.64
C ASN A 32 72.74 19.46 3.91
N GLU A 33 73.41 18.31 3.85
CA GLU A 33 72.87 17.07 3.28
C GLU A 33 71.69 16.55 4.11
N GLU A 34 71.80 16.58 5.45
CA GLU A 34 70.72 16.24 6.38
C GLU A 34 69.52 17.19 6.23
N LEU A 35 69.74 18.50 6.19
CA LEU A 35 68.69 19.50 5.96
C LEU A 35 68.00 19.33 4.60
N LYS A 36 68.74 18.94 3.56
CA LYS A 36 68.15 18.62 2.25
C LYS A 36 67.30 17.36 2.31
N ALA A 37 67.76 16.33 3.01
CA ALA A 37 67.00 15.10 3.20
C ALA A 37 65.71 15.35 3.98
N ASP A 38 65.76 16.12 5.07
CA ASP A 38 64.59 16.50 5.86
C ASP A 38 63.58 17.35 5.08
N LYS A 39 64.08 18.28 4.25
CA LYS A 39 63.23 19.08 3.36
C LYS A 39 62.57 18.21 2.30
N ALA A 40 63.29 17.27 1.71
CA ALA A 40 62.74 16.32 0.73
C ALA A 40 61.65 15.46 1.37
N LYS A 41 61.90 14.90 2.56
CA LYS A 41 60.92 14.13 3.33
C LYS A 41 59.67 14.95 3.68
N SER A 42 59.84 16.18 4.16
CA SER A 42 58.72 17.08 4.48
C SER A 42 57.90 17.45 3.25
N THR A 43 58.55 17.57 2.09
CA THR A 43 57.86 17.83 0.81
C THR A 43 57.03 16.63 0.37
N GLU A 44 57.57 15.42 0.54
CA GLU A 44 56.85 14.17 0.24
C GLU A 44 55.64 13.99 1.15
N GLU A 45 55.81 14.18 2.46
CA GLU A 45 54.71 14.11 3.44
C GLU A 45 53.61 15.14 3.11
N LEU A 46 54.00 16.35 2.70
CA LEU A 46 53.05 17.39 2.29
C LEU A 46 52.29 17.00 1.02
N ASN A 47 52.96 16.41 0.03
CA ASN A 47 52.32 15.95 -1.20
C ASN A 47 51.32 14.81 -0.92
N GLU A 48 51.67 13.85 -0.06
CA GLU A 48 50.78 12.77 0.35
C GLU A 48 49.53 13.32 1.07
N MET A 49 49.72 14.30 1.96
CA MET A 49 48.62 14.98 2.64
C MET A 49 47.69 15.70 1.67
N LEU A 50 48.25 16.43 0.70
CA LEU A 50 47.46 17.12 -0.33
C LEU A 50 46.70 16.15 -1.23
N SER A 51 47.31 15.01 -1.59
CA SER A 51 46.64 13.95 -2.35
C SER A 51 45.43 13.42 -1.59
N THR A 52 45.60 13.08 -0.32
CA THR A 52 44.51 12.56 0.51
C THR A 52 43.39 13.60 0.69
N LEU A 53 43.73 14.89 0.84
CA LEU A 53 42.74 15.97 0.89
C LEU A 53 41.95 16.10 -0.42
N ASN A 54 42.61 15.93 -1.57
CA ASN A 54 41.94 15.92 -2.88
C ASN A 54 40.99 14.73 -3.02
N ASP A 55 41.41 13.54 -2.58
CA ASP A 55 40.58 12.33 -2.61
C ASP A 55 39.31 12.51 -1.76
N ILE A 56 39.47 12.98 -0.52
CA ILE A 56 38.34 13.30 0.37
C ILE A 56 37.40 14.33 -0.28
N GLN A 57 37.95 15.33 -0.98
CA GLN A 57 37.15 16.37 -1.62
C GLN A 57 36.38 15.86 -2.85
N THR A 58 36.97 14.95 -3.62
CA THR A 58 36.30 14.21 -4.71
C THR A 58 35.16 13.35 -4.16
N ASP A 59 35.40 12.67 -3.04
CA ASP A 59 34.39 11.84 -2.40
C ASP A 59 33.23 12.69 -1.87
N ILE A 60 33.51 13.85 -1.26
CA ILE A 60 32.47 14.80 -0.84
C ILE A 60 31.65 15.30 -2.03
N GLN A 61 32.27 15.54 -3.17
CA GLN A 61 31.53 15.91 -4.38
C GLN A 61 30.63 14.76 -4.86
N SER A 62 31.15 13.54 -4.87
CA SER A 62 30.36 12.34 -5.21
C SER A 62 29.16 12.16 -4.27
N ILE A 63 29.34 12.45 -2.98
CA ILE A 63 28.26 12.45 -1.99
C ILE A 63 27.20 13.51 -2.33
N LYS A 64 27.59 14.73 -2.71
CA LYS A 64 26.65 15.78 -3.10
C LYS A 64 25.84 15.41 -4.34
N ASP A 65 26.49 14.78 -5.32
CA ASP A 65 25.81 14.34 -6.54
C ASP A 65 24.81 13.21 -6.22
N ALA A 66 25.19 12.29 -5.34
CA ALA A 66 24.29 11.24 -4.86
C ALA A 66 23.12 11.80 -4.02
N GLU A 67 23.34 12.83 -3.20
CA GLU A 67 22.28 13.55 -2.50
C GLU A 67 21.29 14.23 -3.44
N GLN A 68 21.75 14.77 -4.57
CA GLN A 68 20.86 15.35 -5.57
C GLN A 68 19.90 14.29 -6.11
N TYR A 69 20.37 13.05 -6.30
CA TYR A 69 19.51 11.92 -6.67
C TYR A 69 18.49 11.58 -5.57
N LEU A 70 18.89 11.65 -4.30
CA LEU A 70 18.00 11.42 -3.15
C LEU A 70 16.92 12.50 -3.00
N LYS A 71 17.19 13.75 -3.44
CA LYS A 71 16.25 14.88 -3.39
C LYS A 71 15.25 14.93 -4.54
N ILE A 72 15.45 14.15 -5.60
CA ILE A 72 14.47 14.07 -6.69
C ILE A 72 13.27 13.31 -6.14
N GLU A 73 12.29 14.07 -5.63
CA GLU A 73 10.97 13.54 -5.31
C GLU A 73 10.44 12.73 -6.49
N PRO A 74 9.67 11.66 -6.24
CA PRO A 74 8.89 11.01 -7.28
C PRO A 74 7.83 12.01 -7.76
N THR A 75 8.22 12.86 -8.71
CA THR A 75 7.30 13.68 -9.48
C THR A 75 6.43 12.69 -10.24
N SER A 76 5.23 12.46 -9.74
CA SER A 76 4.09 11.78 -10.39
C SER A 76 4.11 10.25 -10.59
N GLY A 77 4.93 9.47 -9.88
CA GLY A 77 4.88 8.01 -10.01
C GLY A 77 5.19 7.28 -8.71
N GLU A 78 4.33 6.33 -8.34
CA GLU A 78 4.45 5.48 -7.15
C GLU A 78 5.91 5.09 -6.85
N MET A 79 6.29 5.21 -5.57
CA MET A 79 7.56 4.72 -5.05
C MET A 79 7.61 3.19 -5.19
N ASN A 80 8.09 2.70 -6.34
CA ASN A 80 8.21 1.26 -6.56
C ASN A 80 9.30 0.66 -5.65
N ALA A 81 9.16 -0.63 -5.33
CA ALA A 81 10.08 -1.33 -4.42
C ALA A 81 11.56 -1.20 -4.85
N ASN A 82 11.84 -1.20 -6.16
CA ASN A 82 13.18 -1.04 -6.71
C ASN A 82 13.81 0.33 -6.39
N LYS A 83 13.07 1.44 -6.51
CA LYS A 83 13.60 2.77 -6.18
C LYS A 83 13.93 2.90 -4.70
N LYS A 84 13.09 2.33 -3.84
CA LYS A 84 13.31 2.31 -2.39
C LYS A 84 14.57 1.53 -2.00
N GLU A 85 14.80 0.39 -2.63
CA GLU A 85 16.01 -0.40 -2.42
C GLU A 85 17.26 0.33 -2.93
N GLN A 86 17.18 0.98 -4.09
CA GLN A 86 18.26 1.82 -4.62
C GLN A 86 18.61 2.97 -3.67
N ILE A 87 17.61 3.67 -3.13
CA ILE A 87 17.80 4.73 -2.14
C ILE A 87 18.53 4.20 -0.89
N ARG A 88 18.11 3.04 -0.38
CA ARG A 88 18.73 2.43 0.81
C ARG A 88 20.19 2.04 0.56
N ASN A 89 20.47 1.44 -0.60
CA ASN A 89 21.83 1.06 -0.98
C ASN A 89 22.74 2.28 -1.18
N ASN A 90 22.24 3.33 -1.82
CA ASN A 90 22.98 4.58 -2.00
C ASN A 90 23.28 5.26 -0.67
N MET A 91 22.32 5.32 0.26
CA MET A 91 22.54 5.87 1.61
C MET A 91 23.59 5.08 2.40
N LYS A 92 23.60 3.75 2.26
CA LYS A 92 24.63 2.90 2.89
C LYS A 92 26.03 3.21 2.33
N LEU A 93 26.14 3.32 1.00
CA LEU A 93 27.40 3.67 0.34
C LEU A 93 27.89 5.05 0.81
N ILE A 94 27.01 6.07 0.83
CA ILE A 94 27.35 7.40 1.33
C ILE A 94 27.83 7.35 2.78
N ALA A 95 27.15 6.59 3.65
CA ALA A 95 27.54 6.46 5.05
C ALA A 95 28.92 5.81 5.22
N GLU A 96 29.22 4.78 4.41
CA GLU A 96 30.54 4.15 4.38
C GLU A 96 31.63 5.10 3.89
N THR A 97 31.39 5.86 2.82
CA THR A 97 32.32 6.89 2.30
C THR A 97 32.55 7.99 3.33
N LEU A 98 31.50 8.51 3.99
CA LEU A 98 31.63 9.52 5.05
C LEU A 98 32.49 9.02 6.22
N LYS A 99 32.31 7.76 6.63
CA LYS A 99 33.12 7.13 7.68
C LYS A 99 34.59 7.05 7.27
N ASN A 100 34.86 6.52 6.07
CA ASN A 100 36.22 6.41 5.55
C ASN A 100 36.93 7.77 5.48
N ASN A 101 36.24 8.79 4.96
CA ASN A 101 36.78 10.14 4.84
C ASN A 101 37.11 10.74 6.21
N ARG A 102 36.28 10.48 7.22
CA ARG A 102 36.53 10.94 8.60
C ARG A 102 37.77 10.26 9.20
N GLU A 103 37.93 8.97 8.96
CA GLU A 103 39.11 8.22 9.41
C GLU A 103 40.39 8.74 8.73
N GLN A 104 40.35 8.95 7.41
CA GLN A 104 41.47 9.53 6.65
C GLN A 104 41.79 10.97 7.10
N LEU A 105 40.77 11.80 7.36
CA LEU A 105 40.95 13.16 7.85
C LEU A 105 41.58 13.20 9.24
N ASN A 106 41.17 12.30 10.13
CA ASN A 106 41.78 12.16 11.46
C ASN A 106 43.25 11.72 11.34
N ALA A 107 43.53 10.76 10.46
CA ALA A 107 44.91 10.33 10.19
C ALA A 107 45.77 11.47 9.63
N LEU A 108 45.21 12.28 8.72
CA LEU A 108 45.87 13.49 8.20
C LEU A 108 46.14 14.51 9.31
N GLN A 109 45.17 14.75 10.18
CA GLN A 109 45.34 15.68 11.31
C GLN A 109 46.45 15.21 12.26
N GLU A 110 46.53 13.91 12.55
CA GLU A 110 47.58 13.34 13.37
C GLU A 110 48.95 13.37 12.67
N LYS A 111 49.02 13.08 11.36
CA LYS A 111 50.26 13.24 10.58
C LYS A 111 50.72 14.70 10.59
N LEU A 112 49.81 15.66 10.38
CA LEU A 112 50.14 17.10 10.39
C LEU A 112 50.72 17.53 11.75
N LYS A 113 50.11 17.12 12.86
CA LYS A 113 50.61 17.41 14.22
C LYS A 113 51.99 16.83 14.51
N LYS A 114 52.30 15.66 13.95
CA LYS A 114 53.59 14.96 14.14
C LYS A 114 54.68 15.44 13.19
N SER A 115 54.29 16.00 12.04
CA SER A 115 55.22 16.55 11.05
C SER A 115 55.81 17.88 11.53
N ASN A 116 56.97 18.26 10.99
CA ASN A 116 57.53 19.61 11.16
C ASN A 116 56.82 20.68 10.31
N ILE A 117 55.70 20.33 9.66
CA ILE A 117 54.96 21.22 8.75
C ILE A 117 54.02 22.11 9.56
N GLN A 118 54.34 23.41 9.62
CA GLN A 118 53.46 24.42 10.21
C GLN A 118 52.66 25.15 9.12
N SER A 119 51.52 24.59 8.74
CA SER A 119 50.61 25.20 7.76
C SER A 119 49.23 25.48 8.35
N SER A 120 48.99 26.76 8.67
CA SER A 120 47.68 27.22 9.14
C SER A 120 46.58 27.08 8.08
N ALA A 121 46.95 27.14 6.80
CA ALA A 121 46.03 26.92 5.69
C ALA A 121 45.58 25.45 5.62
N LEU A 122 46.51 24.49 5.79
CA LEU A 122 46.17 23.06 5.79
C LEU A 122 45.25 22.72 6.96
N GLN A 123 45.56 23.24 8.16
CA GLN A 123 44.72 23.06 9.34
C GLN A 123 43.30 23.60 9.12
N LYS A 124 43.16 24.82 8.58
CA LYS A 124 41.85 25.39 8.25
C LYS A 124 41.07 24.55 7.24
N THR A 125 41.76 23.97 6.25
CA THR A 125 41.12 23.08 5.27
C THR A 125 40.63 21.80 5.92
N ILE A 126 41.44 21.17 6.78
CA ILE A 126 41.04 19.99 7.56
C ILE A 126 39.81 20.31 8.42
N ASP A 127 39.81 21.43 9.14
CA ASP A 127 38.69 21.84 10.00
C ASP A 127 37.41 22.08 9.19
N ARG A 128 37.53 22.73 8.02
CA ARG A 128 36.41 22.95 7.11
C ARG A 128 35.83 21.64 6.58
N ILE A 129 36.68 20.72 6.12
CA ILE A 129 36.25 19.42 5.60
C ILE A 129 35.63 18.58 6.72
N SER A 130 36.20 18.61 7.93
CA SER A 130 35.63 17.94 9.11
C SER A 130 34.20 18.42 9.39
N LYS A 131 33.99 19.74 9.36
CA LYS A 131 32.66 20.33 9.55
C LYS A 131 31.69 19.87 8.47
N GLU A 132 32.10 19.92 7.20
CA GLU A 132 31.29 19.48 6.06
C GLU A 132 30.91 17.99 6.18
N LEU A 133 31.85 17.11 6.55
CA LEU A 133 31.58 15.69 6.78
C LEU A 133 30.57 15.46 7.93
N ASN A 134 30.64 16.24 9.01
CA ASN A 134 29.69 16.13 10.12
C ASN A 134 28.26 16.55 9.70
N GLU A 135 28.13 17.68 9.01
CA GLU A 135 26.84 18.14 8.48
C GLU A 135 26.21 17.09 7.54
N LYS A 136 27.03 16.44 6.71
CA LYS A 136 26.60 15.37 5.80
C LYS A 136 26.18 14.09 6.55
N ALA A 137 26.91 13.73 7.59
CA ALA A 137 26.56 12.57 8.43
C ALA A 137 25.21 12.77 9.16
N GLU A 138 24.97 13.96 9.69
CA GLU A 138 23.69 14.32 10.33
C GLU A 138 22.53 14.27 9.32
N MET A 139 22.74 14.80 8.11
CA MET A 139 21.75 14.74 7.04
C MET A 139 21.41 13.29 6.65
N ILE A 140 22.42 12.44 6.48
CA ILE A 140 22.21 11.03 6.12
C ILE A 140 21.50 10.26 7.24
N ALA A 141 21.85 10.50 8.51
CA ALA A 141 21.16 9.91 9.64
C ALA A 141 19.66 10.32 9.69
N SER A 142 19.38 11.61 9.47
CA SER A 142 18.01 12.12 9.39
C SER A 142 17.21 11.48 8.25
N LEU A 143 17.81 11.36 7.07
CA LEU A 143 17.18 10.70 5.92
C LEU A 143 16.93 9.20 6.16
N GLN A 144 17.83 8.50 6.85
CA GLN A 144 17.63 7.11 7.25
C GLN A 144 16.47 6.96 8.23
N GLU A 145 16.34 7.87 9.20
CA GLU A 145 15.22 7.89 10.14
C GLU A 145 13.88 8.17 9.43
N GLU A 146 13.85 9.13 8.50
CA GLU A 146 12.66 9.44 7.73
C GLU A 146 12.22 8.24 6.86
N LEU A 147 13.18 7.56 6.22
CA LEU A 147 12.90 6.36 5.44
C LEU A 147 12.33 5.24 6.31
N ALA A 148 12.89 5.02 7.52
CA ALA A 148 12.36 4.05 8.47
C ALA A 148 10.94 4.39 8.93
N LYS A 149 10.64 5.67 9.19
CA LYS A 149 9.28 6.14 9.53
C LYS A 149 8.30 5.89 8.38
N LYS A 150 8.70 6.20 7.13
CA LYS A 150 7.87 5.92 5.95
C LYS A 150 7.65 4.42 5.77
N ASP A 151 8.63 3.57 6.07
CA ASP A 151 8.50 2.11 5.99
C ASP A 151 7.47 1.55 6.98
N ILE A 152 7.50 2.03 8.22
CA ILE A 152 6.49 1.69 9.23
C ILE A 152 5.11 2.14 8.76
N ARG A 153 5.01 3.37 8.24
CA ARG A 153 3.74 3.92 7.76
C ARG A 153 3.16 3.15 6.57
N ILE A 154 4.00 2.71 5.63
CA ILE A 154 3.56 1.86 4.50
C ILE A 154 3.00 0.53 5.02
N LYS A 155 3.69 -0.11 5.97
CA LYS A 155 3.19 -1.36 6.58
C LYS A 155 1.84 -1.17 7.26
N GLU A 156 1.67 -0.08 8.02
CA GLU A 156 0.36 0.26 8.62
C GLU A 156 -0.72 0.47 7.55
N LEU A 157 -0.38 1.12 6.43
CA LEU A 157 -1.31 1.32 5.32
C LEU A 157 -1.66 0.00 4.63
N ASP A 158 -0.69 -0.90 4.42
CA ASP A 158 -0.94 -2.24 3.87
C ASP A 158 -1.87 -3.05 4.78
N ASP A 159 -1.65 -3.00 6.10
CA ASP A 159 -2.52 -3.65 7.09
C ASP A 159 -3.95 -3.05 7.08
N ILE A 160 -4.07 -1.72 6.96
CA ILE A 160 -5.35 -1.02 6.82
C ILE A 160 -6.06 -1.43 5.51
N VAL A 161 -5.34 -1.48 4.39
CA VAL A 161 -5.89 -1.87 3.08
C VAL A 161 -6.35 -3.34 3.11
N ALA A 162 -5.57 -4.24 3.70
CA ALA A 162 -5.95 -5.64 3.87
C ALA A 162 -7.23 -5.78 4.72
N ASN A 163 -7.32 -5.04 5.84
CA ASN A 163 -8.51 -5.03 6.69
C ASN A 163 -9.74 -4.45 5.96
N LEU A 164 -9.57 -3.36 5.22
CA LEU A 164 -10.64 -2.76 4.41
C LEU A 164 -11.16 -3.74 3.35
N ASN A 165 -10.27 -4.43 2.63
CA ASN A 165 -10.67 -5.44 1.64
C ASN A 165 -11.47 -6.59 2.27
N GLN A 166 -11.03 -7.10 3.42
CA GLN A 166 -11.77 -8.14 4.17
C GLN A 166 -13.16 -7.65 4.63
N ASN A 167 -13.26 -6.40 5.09
CA ASN A 167 -14.54 -5.81 5.49
C ASN A 167 -15.50 -5.68 4.28
N VAL A 168 -14.98 -5.27 3.11
CA VAL A 168 -15.77 -5.15 1.88
C VAL A 168 -16.28 -6.53 1.43
N GLU A 169 -15.45 -7.56 1.44
CA GLU A 169 -15.88 -8.93 1.11
C GLU A 169 -16.97 -9.43 2.06
N THR A 170 -16.78 -9.23 3.37
CA THR A 170 -17.75 -9.63 4.40
C THR A 170 -19.09 -8.91 4.24
N LEU A 171 -19.06 -7.59 3.98
CA LEU A 171 -20.25 -6.79 3.78
C LEU A 171 -21.01 -7.22 2.52
N ASN A 172 -20.30 -7.47 1.42
CA ASN A 172 -20.89 -7.95 0.18
C ASN A 172 -21.56 -9.32 0.35
N ALA A 173 -20.90 -10.25 1.05
CA ALA A 173 -21.47 -11.56 1.35
C ALA A 173 -22.73 -11.44 2.22
N THR A 174 -22.69 -10.61 3.27
CA THR A 174 -23.82 -10.36 4.18
C THR A 174 -24.99 -9.72 3.43
N SER A 175 -24.73 -8.73 2.58
CA SER A 175 -25.76 -8.06 1.78
C SER A 175 -26.43 -9.02 0.79
N ALA A 176 -25.65 -9.88 0.13
CA ALA A 176 -26.18 -10.89 -0.77
C ALA A 176 -27.07 -11.91 -0.05
N GLU A 177 -26.68 -12.34 1.16
CA GLU A 177 -27.48 -13.25 1.99
C GLU A 177 -28.77 -12.59 2.48
N GLN A 178 -28.70 -11.35 2.98
CA GLN A 178 -29.87 -10.58 3.40
C GLN A 178 -30.85 -10.36 2.24
N THR A 179 -30.36 -10.03 1.05
CA THR A 179 -31.19 -9.86 -0.15
C THR A 179 -31.91 -11.16 -0.52
N LYS A 180 -31.20 -12.31 -0.49
CA LYS A 180 -31.84 -13.62 -0.73
C LYS A 180 -32.93 -13.90 0.30
N LYS A 181 -32.68 -13.63 1.58
CA LYS A 181 -33.64 -13.85 2.66
C LYS A 181 -34.87 -12.94 2.53
N ILE A 182 -34.67 -11.67 2.20
CA ILE A 182 -35.77 -10.72 1.94
C ILE A 182 -36.62 -11.22 0.78
N ASN A 183 -36.01 -11.63 -0.33
CA ASN A 183 -36.73 -12.13 -1.50
C ASN A 183 -37.53 -13.41 -1.18
N GLU A 184 -36.97 -14.31 -0.38
CA GLU A 184 -37.66 -15.53 0.04
C GLU A 184 -38.84 -15.21 0.98
N GLN A 185 -38.63 -14.34 1.97
CA GLN A 185 -39.69 -13.90 2.87
C GLN A 185 -40.80 -13.15 2.13
N ASP A 186 -40.45 -12.29 1.17
CA ASP A 186 -41.39 -11.56 0.32
C ASP A 186 -42.25 -12.54 -0.50
N LYS A 187 -41.63 -13.53 -1.15
CA LYS A 187 -42.36 -14.59 -1.86
C LYS A 187 -43.31 -15.37 -0.94
N GLN A 188 -42.86 -15.71 0.28
CA GLN A 188 -43.69 -16.41 1.24
C GLN A 188 -44.88 -15.57 1.73
N LEU A 189 -44.67 -14.28 2.02
CA LEU A 189 -45.73 -13.35 2.44
C LEU A 189 -46.81 -13.19 1.36
N HIS A 190 -46.39 -13.21 0.11
CA HIS A 190 -47.25 -13.05 -1.05
C HIS A 190 -47.78 -14.37 -1.63
N ARG A 191 -47.44 -15.53 -1.04
CA ARG A 191 -47.98 -16.82 -1.46
C ARG A 191 -49.43 -16.98 -1.03
N ALA A 192 -50.27 -17.43 -1.95
CA ALA A 192 -51.62 -17.90 -1.70
C ALA A 192 -51.90 -19.15 -2.54
N TYR A 193 -53.05 -19.75 -2.32
CA TYR A 193 -53.42 -21.03 -2.90
C TYR A 193 -54.86 -20.94 -3.39
N TYR A 194 -55.15 -21.46 -4.58
CA TYR A 194 -56.52 -21.52 -5.07
C TYR A 194 -56.85 -22.87 -5.69
N CYS A 195 -58.11 -23.26 -5.60
CA CYS A 195 -58.68 -24.35 -6.39
C CYS A 195 -60.12 -24.02 -6.78
N PHE A 196 -60.57 -24.65 -7.86
CA PHE A 196 -61.98 -24.65 -8.23
C PHE A 196 -62.37 -26.04 -8.75
N GLY A 197 -63.64 -26.38 -8.59
CA GLY A 197 -64.15 -27.68 -9.00
C GLY A 197 -65.63 -27.83 -8.70
N THR A 198 -66.22 -28.90 -9.21
CA THR A 198 -67.59 -29.24 -8.88
C THR A 198 -67.72 -29.59 -7.40
N LYS A 199 -68.93 -29.43 -6.85
CA LYS A 199 -69.21 -29.81 -5.46
C LYS A 199 -68.80 -31.26 -5.14
N LYS A 200 -68.87 -32.16 -6.12
CA LYS A 200 -68.46 -33.56 -5.98
C LYS A 200 -66.94 -33.67 -5.86
N GLU A 201 -66.20 -33.10 -6.81
CA GLU A 201 -64.72 -33.15 -6.81
C GLU A 201 -64.13 -32.53 -5.55
N LEU A 202 -64.62 -31.34 -5.15
CA LEU A 202 -64.11 -30.66 -3.95
C LEU A 202 -64.44 -31.43 -2.65
N LYS A 203 -65.51 -32.24 -2.63
CA LYS A 203 -65.80 -33.14 -1.50
C LYS A 203 -64.93 -34.38 -1.50
N ASP A 204 -64.75 -34.99 -2.67
CA ASP A 204 -63.91 -36.19 -2.85
C ASP A 204 -62.44 -35.88 -2.47
N GLN A 205 -62.00 -34.62 -2.62
CA GLN A 205 -60.68 -34.12 -2.21
C GLN A 205 -60.64 -33.60 -0.75
N ASN A 206 -61.69 -33.80 0.04
CA ASN A 206 -61.81 -33.28 1.42
C ASN A 206 -61.69 -31.74 1.55
N ILE A 207 -61.86 -30.98 0.46
CA ILE A 207 -61.76 -29.51 0.47
C ILE A 207 -63.06 -28.86 0.95
N LEU A 208 -64.21 -29.44 0.60
CA LEU A 208 -65.52 -29.00 1.08
C LEU A 208 -66.09 -29.97 2.11
N THR A 209 -66.59 -29.41 3.20
CA THR A 209 -67.35 -30.13 4.23
C THR A 209 -68.80 -29.62 4.29
N GLY A 210 -69.70 -30.45 4.82
CA GLY A 210 -71.13 -30.13 4.90
C GLY A 210 -71.85 -30.25 3.55
N GLY A 211 -72.91 -29.47 3.32
CA GLY A 211 -73.66 -29.52 2.06
C GLY A 211 -74.74 -30.61 2.00
N GLY A 212 -75.26 -31.06 3.15
CA GLY A 212 -76.42 -31.95 3.27
C GLY A 212 -77.74 -31.18 3.24
N LEU A 213 -78.89 -31.85 3.48
CA LEU A 213 -80.23 -31.28 3.33
C LEU A 213 -80.48 -30.01 4.17
N PHE A 214 -79.68 -29.78 5.22
CA PHE A 214 -79.84 -28.66 6.17
C PHE A 214 -78.60 -27.75 6.31
N SER A 215 -77.51 -27.96 5.55
CA SER A 215 -76.29 -27.16 5.69
C SER A 215 -75.65 -26.80 4.35
N LYS A 216 -75.18 -25.55 4.22
CA LYS A 216 -74.42 -25.11 3.04
C LYS A 216 -73.00 -25.72 3.08
N SER A 217 -72.47 -26.09 1.92
CA SER A 217 -71.06 -26.51 1.81
C SER A 217 -70.13 -25.35 2.18
N LYS A 218 -69.06 -25.62 2.92
CA LYS A 218 -68.01 -24.64 3.25
C LYS A 218 -66.64 -25.30 3.14
N MET A 219 -65.59 -24.51 2.97
CA MET A 219 -64.21 -25.00 3.02
C MET A 219 -63.94 -25.73 4.35
N ALA A 220 -63.29 -26.89 4.28
CA ALA A 220 -62.80 -27.62 5.44
C ALA A 220 -61.78 -26.77 6.21
N LYS A 221 -61.81 -26.84 7.55
CA LYS A 221 -60.89 -26.08 8.39
C LYS A 221 -59.55 -26.78 8.60
N GLU A 222 -59.55 -28.12 8.53
CA GLU A 222 -58.40 -28.98 8.80
C GLU A 222 -58.46 -30.23 7.90
N ASN A 223 -57.30 -30.88 7.66
CA ASN A 223 -57.17 -32.15 6.94
C ASN A 223 -57.76 -32.18 5.50
N PHE A 224 -57.71 -31.05 4.78
CA PHE A 224 -58.03 -31.02 3.35
C PHE A 224 -56.81 -31.36 2.50
N ASN A 225 -57.04 -31.84 1.27
CA ASN A 225 -55.95 -32.12 0.35
C ASN A 225 -55.31 -30.82 -0.17
N GLU A 226 -54.19 -30.41 0.41
CA GLU A 226 -53.42 -29.24 -0.02
C GLU A 226 -52.85 -29.37 -1.44
N ASP A 227 -52.56 -30.60 -1.89
CA ASP A 227 -51.98 -30.85 -3.23
C ASP A 227 -52.95 -30.55 -4.38
N TYR A 228 -54.25 -30.44 -4.08
CA TYR A 228 -55.26 -30.04 -5.05
C TYR A 228 -55.31 -28.52 -5.28
N PHE A 229 -54.53 -27.74 -4.51
CA PHE A 229 -54.43 -26.30 -4.69
C PHE A 229 -53.26 -25.90 -5.58
N ILE A 230 -53.49 -24.89 -6.41
CA ILE A 230 -52.47 -24.22 -7.20
C ILE A 230 -51.91 -23.07 -6.38
N SER A 231 -50.60 -23.07 -6.15
CA SER A 231 -49.92 -21.95 -5.46
C SER A 231 -49.67 -20.78 -6.41
N ILE A 232 -49.96 -19.57 -5.94
CA ILE A 232 -49.86 -18.32 -6.70
C ILE A 232 -49.18 -17.22 -5.89
N ASP A 233 -48.58 -16.25 -6.58
CA ASP A 233 -48.23 -14.95 -5.99
C ASP A 233 -49.44 -14.01 -6.09
N THR A 234 -49.90 -13.53 -4.94
CA THR A 234 -51.05 -12.63 -4.78
C THR A 234 -50.92 -11.29 -5.51
N ARG A 235 -49.71 -10.91 -5.95
CA ARG A 235 -49.45 -9.69 -6.72
C ARG A 235 -49.57 -9.90 -8.22
N GLU A 236 -49.26 -11.09 -8.69
CA GLU A 236 -49.26 -11.42 -10.13
C GLU A 236 -50.64 -11.91 -10.59
N VAL A 237 -51.29 -12.75 -9.78
CA VAL A 237 -52.58 -13.35 -10.14
C VAL A 237 -53.72 -12.47 -9.63
N THR A 238 -54.28 -11.69 -10.55
CA THR A 238 -55.42 -10.78 -10.29
C THR A 238 -56.75 -11.30 -10.82
N SER A 239 -56.73 -12.35 -11.66
CA SER A 239 -57.92 -13.00 -12.18
C SER A 239 -57.73 -14.51 -12.32
N ILE A 240 -58.82 -15.26 -12.11
CA ILE A 240 -58.83 -16.72 -12.17
C ILE A 240 -59.99 -17.15 -13.09
N PRO A 241 -59.71 -17.65 -14.30
CA PRO A 241 -60.75 -18.19 -15.18
C PRO A 241 -61.27 -19.51 -14.62
N LEU A 242 -62.59 -19.65 -14.51
CA LEU A 242 -63.23 -20.80 -13.88
C LEU A 242 -63.84 -21.78 -14.89
N TYR A 243 -63.90 -21.40 -16.18
CA TYR A 243 -64.41 -22.22 -17.28
C TYR A 243 -65.80 -22.82 -17.02
N ALA A 244 -66.63 -22.12 -16.25
CA ALA A 244 -67.97 -22.57 -15.87
C ALA A 244 -68.97 -21.41 -15.88
N ARG A 245 -70.25 -21.72 -16.15
CA ARG A 245 -71.32 -20.71 -16.24
C ARG A 245 -71.83 -20.28 -14.87
N LYS A 246 -71.61 -21.08 -13.82
CA LYS A 246 -71.97 -20.78 -12.44
C LYS A 246 -70.77 -21.02 -11.54
N ALA A 247 -70.54 -20.10 -10.61
CA ALA A 247 -69.46 -20.16 -9.64
C ALA A 247 -69.91 -19.58 -8.29
N THR A 248 -69.40 -20.13 -7.20
CA THR A 248 -69.65 -19.61 -5.85
C THR A 248 -68.39 -19.79 -5.00
N VAL A 249 -67.90 -18.70 -4.39
CA VAL A 249 -66.79 -18.75 -3.45
C VAL A 249 -67.25 -19.45 -2.16
N ARG A 250 -66.50 -20.47 -1.73
CA ARG A 250 -66.79 -21.28 -0.52
C ARG A 250 -65.81 -21.06 0.62
N SER A 251 -64.72 -20.34 0.37
CA SER A 251 -63.75 -19.87 1.36
C SER A 251 -64.09 -18.46 1.87
N SER A 252 -63.48 -18.05 2.97
CA SER A 252 -63.72 -16.74 3.60
C SER A 252 -62.95 -15.62 2.88
N HIS A 253 -63.61 -14.92 1.96
CA HIS A 253 -63.08 -13.73 1.28
C HIS A 253 -64.16 -12.62 1.32
N PRO A 254 -63.81 -11.35 1.59
CA PRO A 254 -64.78 -10.26 1.60
C PRO A 254 -65.49 -10.11 0.24
N GLU A 255 -66.83 -10.06 0.21
CA GLU A 255 -67.61 -9.99 -1.04
C GLU A 255 -67.29 -8.75 -1.89
N ASN A 256 -66.86 -7.65 -1.26
CA ASN A 256 -66.45 -6.43 -1.95
C ASN A 256 -65.03 -6.46 -2.52
N SER A 257 -64.28 -7.55 -2.29
CA SER A 257 -62.87 -7.66 -2.71
C SER A 257 -62.68 -8.43 -4.03
N TYR A 258 -63.75 -9.00 -4.59
CA TYR A 258 -63.75 -9.70 -5.88
C TYR A 258 -65.08 -9.52 -6.62
N ARG A 259 -65.09 -9.88 -7.91
CA ARG A 259 -66.30 -9.95 -8.73
C ARG A 259 -66.20 -11.08 -9.75
N PHE A 260 -67.34 -11.53 -10.25
CA PHE A 260 -67.40 -12.46 -11.38
C PHE A 260 -67.69 -11.70 -12.67
N VAL A 261 -66.83 -11.88 -13.68
CA VAL A 261 -67.00 -11.33 -15.01
C VAL A 261 -67.25 -12.48 -15.99
N LYS A 262 -68.17 -12.29 -16.93
CA LYS A 262 -68.42 -13.28 -18.00
C LYS A 262 -67.50 -12.99 -19.18
N ASP A 263 -66.89 -14.03 -19.72
CA ASP A 263 -66.17 -13.95 -20.99
C ASP A 263 -67.13 -14.03 -22.20
N ALA A 264 -66.57 -13.98 -23.41
CA ALA A 264 -67.32 -14.04 -24.66
C ALA A 264 -68.09 -15.36 -24.86
N GLU A 265 -67.68 -16.44 -24.19
CA GLU A 265 -68.28 -17.77 -24.26
C GLU A 265 -69.32 -18.00 -23.15
N GLY A 266 -69.45 -17.04 -22.24
CA GLY A 266 -70.37 -17.08 -21.10
C GLY A 266 -69.81 -17.80 -19.87
N ASN A 267 -68.52 -18.13 -19.83
CA ASN A 267 -67.86 -18.67 -18.66
C ASN A 267 -67.46 -17.54 -17.69
N LEU A 268 -67.38 -17.87 -16.41
CA LEU A 268 -67.04 -16.91 -15.36
C LEU A 268 -65.53 -16.87 -15.11
N THR A 269 -65.03 -15.66 -14.92
CA THR A 269 -63.71 -15.35 -14.37
C THR A 269 -63.89 -14.64 -13.05
N LEU A 270 -63.21 -15.10 -12.00
CA LEU A 270 -63.13 -14.38 -10.75
C LEU A 270 -62.05 -13.31 -10.88
N GLU A 271 -62.43 -12.03 -10.85
CA GLU A 271 -61.50 -10.91 -10.79
C GLU A 271 -61.36 -10.42 -9.36
N ILE A 272 -60.11 -10.31 -8.90
CA ILE A 272 -59.75 -9.78 -7.59
C ILE A 272 -59.63 -8.26 -7.71
N VAL A 273 -60.57 -7.54 -7.10
CA VAL A 273 -60.63 -6.07 -7.16
C VAL A 273 -59.68 -5.42 -6.16
N ASN A 274 -59.48 -6.06 -5.00
CA ASN A 274 -58.52 -5.62 -3.99
C ASN A 274 -57.82 -6.83 -3.37
N ALA A 275 -56.61 -7.15 -3.85
CA ALA A 275 -55.85 -8.32 -3.42
C ALA A 275 -55.57 -8.32 -1.90
N LYS A 276 -55.24 -7.17 -1.31
CA LYS A 276 -54.97 -7.07 0.13
C LYS A 276 -56.20 -7.40 0.97
N SER A 277 -57.37 -6.89 0.58
CA SER A 277 -58.64 -7.18 1.25
C SER A 277 -59.06 -8.63 1.03
N PHE A 278 -58.93 -9.12 -0.21
CA PHE A 278 -59.29 -10.48 -0.60
C PHE A 278 -58.53 -11.52 0.23
N TRP A 279 -57.20 -11.43 0.27
CA TRP A 279 -56.32 -12.37 0.98
C TRP A 279 -56.15 -12.07 2.48
N SER A 280 -56.96 -11.17 3.06
CA SER A 280 -56.83 -10.77 4.47
C SER A 280 -57.36 -11.81 5.45
N MET A 281 -58.39 -12.57 5.07
CA MET A 281 -59.08 -13.52 5.92
C MET A 281 -58.61 -14.96 5.72
N SER A 282 -58.17 -15.30 4.50
CA SER A 282 -57.68 -16.62 4.13
C SER A 282 -56.64 -16.48 3.02
N LYS A 283 -55.62 -17.36 3.01
CA LYS A 283 -54.69 -17.56 1.89
C LYS A 283 -55.14 -18.67 0.94
N TYR A 284 -56.25 -19.33 1.24
CA TYR A 284 -56.81 -20.42 0.47
C TYR A 284 -58.16 -20.01 -0.13
N LEU A 285 -58.20 -19.92 -1.46
CA LEU A 285 -59.41 -19.67 -2.24
C LEU A 285 -60.01 -20.99 -2.74
N VAL A 286 -61.30 -21.20 -2.47
CA VAL A 286 -62.05 -22.36 -2.96
C VAL A 286 -63.28 -21.85 -3.70
N VAL A 287 -63.41 -22.22 -4.98
CA VAL A 287 -64.57 -21.85 -5.80
C VAL A 287 -65.30 -23.10 -6.25
N GLU A 288 -66.57 -23.22 -5.86
CA GLU A 288 -67.47 -24.26 -6.35
C GLU A 288 -68.03 -23.84 -7.70
N VAL A 289 -67.82 -24.65 -8.73
CA VAL A 289 -68.36 -24.42 -10.08
C VAL A 289 -69.47 -25.42 -10.42
N GLY A 290 -70.35 -25.06 -11.35
CA GLY A 290 -71.40 -25.94 -11.86
C GLY A 290 -72.18 -25.39 -13.04
#